data_AF-A0A7Z0SWH4-F1
#
_entry.id   AF-A0A7Z0SWH4-F1
#
_cell.length_a   1.000
_cell.length_b   1.000
_cell.length_c   1.000
_cell.angle_alpha   90.00
_cell.angle_beta   90.00
_cell.angle_gamma   90.00
#
_symmetry.space_group_name_H-M   'P 1'
#
loop_
_entity.id
_entity.type
_entity.pdbx_description
1 polymer ?
#
loop_
_entity_poly.entity_id
_entity_poly.type
_entity_poly.pdbx_seq_one_letter_code
_entity_poly.pdbx_strand_id
1 'polypeptide(L)'
;ARIDARHHAVQDTIGEGYRAETAIGLPVGVLEPEWHPSTRTEWVTPDIPWVETHEQHNWKVAADARTYAKGTTTRLDWFAPAIRPAFNQSASIQNRRYQNRMTLYPQPWSPSSPELEYIGRHRFGSAPTSIALYQGDTLLNENTRSAYLPYTEVPAGTLPYRLVLDASRPAEEWGLSTRTHTEWDFISSTNDADPGSPEPLTLLQLDYELETDLRGDVEAGTRQDISITPRPQPGGTGTGTITAVELEVSYDDGTTWQPITLTPGDNNRHTGTLKLPAQPDSFISVRAAAETDTGFAI
;
A
#
# COMPACT_ATOMS: atom_id res chain seq x y z
N ALA A 1 -24.93 8.60 -0.54
CA ALA A 1 -24.57 7.19 -0.78
C ALA A 1 -24.54 6.46 0.56
N ARG A 2 -24.73 5.14 0.56
CA ARG A 2 -24.50 4.30 1.74
C ARG A 2 -23.07 3.79 1.72
N ILE A 3 -22.43 3.75 2.88
CA ILE A 3 -21.12 3.14 3.08
C ILE A 3 -21.26 2.07 4.16
N ASP A 4 -20.75 0.87 3.90
CA ASP A 4 -20.57 -0.16 4.91
C ASP A 4 -19.07 -0.23 5.24
N ALA A 5 -18.66 0.54 6.25
CA ALA A 5 -17.28 0.62 6.70
C ALA A 5 -16.97 -0.52 7.65
N ARG A 6 -15.88 -1.24 7.39
CA ARG A 6 -15.37 -2.34 8.21
C ARG A 6 -13.98 -1.97 8.70
N HIS A 7 -13.78 -2.01 10.00
CA HIS A 7 -12.51 -1.72 10.64
C HIS A 7 -11.93 -3.02 11.18
N HIS A 8 -10.81 -3.45 10.60
CA HIS A 8 -10.12 -4.66 11.04
C HIS A 8 -9.22 -4.36 12.23
N ALA A 9 -9.07 -5.29 13.16
CA ALA A 9 -8.05 -5.23 14.20
C ALA A 9 -7.80 -6.64 14.75
N VAL A 10 -6.54 -6.97 15.02
CA VAL A 10 -6.17 -8.28 15.58
C VAL A 10 -6.67 -8.47 17.02
N GLN A 11 -6.84 -7.38 17.75
CA GLN A 11 -7.34 -7.34 19.11
C GLN A 11 -8.38 -6.25 19.28
N ASP A 12 -9.26 -6.43 20.26
CA ASP A 12 -10.26 -5.41 20.61
C ASP A 12 -9.52 -4.17 21.14
N THR A 13 -9.75 -3.03 20.49
CA THR A 13 -9.07 -1.78 20.79
C THR A 13 -9.96 -0.58 20.52
N ILE A 14 -9.58 0.56 21.09
CA ILE A 14 -10.16 1.86 20.75
C ILE A 14 -9.20 2.49 19.74
N GLY A 15 -9.67 2.63 18.51
CA GLY A 15 -9.07 3.50 17.51
C GLY A 15 -9.73 4.87 17.50
N GLU A 16 -9.34 5.68 16.54
CA GLU A 16 -9.97 6.97 16.29
C GLU A 16 -10.10 7.20 14.80
N GLY A 17 -11.07 7.99 14.38
CA GLY A 17 -11.26 8.30 12.96
C GLY A 17 -12.03 9.57 12.73
N TYR A 18 -11.94 10.08 11.50
CA TYR A 18 -12.83 11.11 11.02
C TYR A 18 -13.09 10.93 9.53
N ARG A 19 -14.27 11.40 9.10
CA ARG A 19 -14.59 11.66 7.70
C ARG A 19 -14.99 13.12 7.56
N ALA A 20 -14.49 13.79 6.52
CA ALA A 20 -14.86 15.16 6.23
C ALA A 20 -15.04 15.37 4.72
N GLU A 21 -16.01 16.21 4.35
CA GLU A 21 -16.18 16.65 2.96
C GLU A 21 -15.15 17.73 2.62
N THR A 22 -14.74 17.79 1.36
CA THR A 22 -13.75 18.78 0.88
C THR A 22 -14.30 19.67 -0.22
N ALA A 23 -15.62 19.73 -0.38
CA ALA A 23 -16.31 20.52 -1.38
C ALA A 23 -16.23 22.03 -1.10
N ILE A 24 -16.16 22.43 0.18
CA ILE A 24 -16.19 23.85 0.58
C ILE A 24 -14.82 24.38 1.08
N GLY A 25 -13.77 23.56 1.05
CA GLY A 25 -12.40 23.98 1.38
C GLY A 25 -11.60 22.91 2.10
N LEU A 26 -10.59 23.35 2.88
CA LEU A 26 -9.79 22.45 3.71
C LEU A 26 -10.66 21.87 4.83
N PRO A 27 -10.88 20.55 4.87
CA PRO A 27 -11.65 19.93 5.93
C PRO A 27 -10.93 20.09 7.28
N VAL A 28 -11.67 20.45 8.32
CA VAL A 28 -11.21 20.30 9.71
C VAL A 28 -11.86 19.04 10.26
N GLY A 29 -11.08 17.96 10.32
CA GLY A 29 -11.47 16.71 10.97
C GLY A 29 -11.01 16.69 12.42
N VAL A 30 -11.88 16.26 13.34
CA VAL A 30 -11.52 15.90 14.71
C VAL A 30 -11.59 14.39 14.79
N LEU A 31 -10.51 13.76 15.26
CA LEU A 31 -10.50 12.31 15.51
C LEU A 31 -11.51 11.99 16.61
N GLU A 32 -12.50 11.18 16.27
CA GLU A 32 -13.52 10.68 17.19
C GLU A 32 -13.20 9.22 17.54
N PRO A 33 -13.43 8.78 18.80
CA PRO A 33 -13.20 7.39 19.19
C PRO A 33 -14.02 6.40 18.36
N GLU A 34 -13.39 5.31 17.94
CA GLU A 34 -13.98 4.20 17.20
C GLU A 34 -13.61 2.87 17.87
N TRP A 35 -14.55 1.93 17.95
CA TRP A 35 -14.25 0.58 18.42
C TRP A 35 -13.75 -0.26 17.25
N HIS A 36 -12.61 -0.93 17.38
CA HIS A 36 -12.11 -1.88 16.38
C HIS A 36 -11.84 -3.24 17.04
N PRO A 37 -12.12 -4.39 16.39
CA PRO A 37 -12.76 -4.48 15.08
C PRO A 37 -14.25 -4.11 15.15
N SER A 38 -14.79 -3.54 14.07
CA SER A 38 -16.23 -3.25 13.97
C SER A 38 -16.72 -3.07 12.53
N THR A 39 -18.04 -3.06 12.38
CA THR A 39 -18.72 -2.65 11.14
C THR A 39 -19.64 -1.48 11.47
N ARG A 40 -19.57 -0.42 10.68
CA ARG A 40 -20.42 0.77 10.78
C ARG A 40 -21.10 1.03 9.44
N THR A 41 -22.43 1.12 9.45
CA THR A 41 -23.16 1.67 8.31
C THR A 41 -23.21 3.18 8.42
N GLU A 42 -22.78 3.85 7.37
CA GLU A 42 -22.61 5.29 7.29
C GLU A 42 -23.35 5.84 6.07
N TRP A 43 -23.73 7.11 6.14
CA TRP A 43 -24.41 7.79 5.04
C TRP A 43 -23.72 9.11 4.76
N VAL A 44 -23.38 9.32 3.49
CA VAL A 44 -22.71 10.54 3.02
C VAL A 44 -23.53 11.25 1.98
N THR A 45 -23.39 12.57 1.89
CA THR A 45 -23.85 13.34 0.75
C THR A 45 -23.19 12.79 -0.52
N PRO A 46 -23.96 12.36 -1.52
CA PRO A 46 -23.40 11.78 -2.73
C PRO A 46 -22.73 12.85 -3.62
N ASP A 47 -21.89 12.40 -4.53
CA ASP A 47 -21.33 13.19 -5.63
C ASP A 47 -20.47 14.41 -5.21
N ILE A 48 -20.00 14.43 -3.96
CA ILE A 48 -19.01 15.37 -3.44
C ILE A 48 -17.79 14.61 -2.89
N PRO A 49 -16.58 15.22 -2.89
CA PRO A 49 -15.38 14.56 -2.40
C PRO A 49 -15.38 14.46 -0.88
N TRP A 50 -14.97 13.28 -0.40
CA TRP A 50 -14.78 12.95 1.01
C TRP A 50 -13.36 12.47 1.25
N VAL A 51 -12.76 12.91 2.35
CA VAL A 51 -11.48 12.39 2.85
C VAL A 51 -11.69 11.75 4.22
N GLU A 52 -10.86 10.75 4.48
CA GLU A 52 -10.97 9.92 5.67
C GLU A 52 -9.59 9.64 6.24
N THR A 53 -9.51 9.60 7.56
CA THR A 53 -8.31 9.18 8.28
C THR A 53 -8.74 8.43 9.52
N HIS A 54 -8.15 7.27 9.71
CA HIS A 54 -8.37 6.42 10.86
C HIS A 54 -7.02 6.06 11.49
N GLU A 55 -7.02 5.80 12.78
CA GLU A 55 -5.83 5.47 13.57
C GLU A 55 -6.13 4.32 14.53
N GLN A 56 -5.18 3.38 14.61
CA GLN A 56 -5.12 2.34 15.63
C GLN A 56 -3.77 2.44 16.33
N HIS A 57 -3.78 2.64 17.64
CA HIS A 57 -2.57 2.87 18.42
C HIS A 57 -1.70 4.00 17.84
N ASN A 58 -0.60 3.68 17.16
CA ASN A 58 0.30 4.64 16.51
C ASN A 58 0.31 4.51 14.98
N TRP A 59 -0.59 3.70 14.42
CA TRP A 59 -0.75 3.44 12.99
C TRP A 59 -1.90 4.25 12.41
N LYS A 60 -1.55 5.29 11.67
CA LYS A 60 -2.52 6.16 10.99
C LYS A 60 -2.62 5.78 9.52
N VAL A 61 -3.85 5.57 9.06
CA VAL A 61 -4.19 5.30 7.66
C VAL A 61 -5.07 6.43 7.15
N ALA A 62 -4.73 6.96 5.98
CA ALA A 62 -5.52 7.98 5.29
C ALA A 62 -5.79 7.52 3.86
N ALA A 63 -6.96 7.88 3.33
CA ALA A 63 -7.32 7.61 1.94
C ALA A 63 -7.20 8.88 1.08
N ASP A 64 -7.00 8.71 -0.22
CA ASP A 64 -7.29 9.78 -1.18
C ASP A 64 -8.76 10.22 -1.12
N ALA A 65 -9.01 11.46 -1.57
CA ALA A 65 -10.36 11.96 -1.70
C ALA A 65 -11.18 11.08 -2.68
N ARG A 66 -12.39 10.69 -2.26
CA ARG A 66 -13.32 9.88 -3.08
C ARG A 66 -14.71 10.48 -3.12
N THR A 67 -15.38 10.33 -4.25
CA THR A 67 -16.81 10.64 -4.42
C THR A 67 -17.62 9.35 -4.39
N TYR A 68 -18.83 9.41 -3.83
CA TYR A 68 -19.74 8.27 -3.76
C TYR A 68 -21.03 8.59 -4.51
N ALA A 69 -21.36 7.78 -5.52
CA ALA A 69 -22.51 8.04 -6.38
C ALA A 69 -23.85 7.95 -5.63
N LYS A 70 -24.83 8.75 -6.04
CA LYS A 70 -26.18 8.68 -5.45
C LYS A 70 -26.79 7.28 -5.63
N GLY A 71 -27.31 6.73 -4.53
CA GLY A 71 -28.02 5.44 -4.54
C GLY A 71 -27.11 4.21 -4.52
N THR A 72 -25.79 4.36 -4.48
CA THR A 72 -24.86 3.22 -4.34
C THR A 72 -24.65 2.84 -2.87
N THR A 73 -24.24 1.58 -2.68
CA THR A 73 -23.64 1.08 -1.44
C THR A 73 -22.19 0.74 -1.74
N THR A 74 -21.25 1.28 -0.97
CA THR A 74 -19.83 1.00 -1.10
C THR A 74 -19.32 0.36 0.18
N ARG A 75 -18.61 -0.76 0.07
CA ARG A 75 -17.91 -1.37 1.20
C ARG A 75 -16.53 -0.76 1.31
N LEU A 76 -16.12 -0.38 2.52
CA LEU A 76 -14.77 0.11 2.78
C LEU A 76 -14.12 -0.77 3.84
N ASP A 77 -12.88 -1.17 3.57
CA ASP A 77 -12.09 -2.00 4.47
C ASP A 77 -10.92 -1.18 4.99
N TRP A 78 -11.02 -0.75 6.24
CA TRP A 78 -9.94 -0.09 6.97
C TRP A 78 -9.08 -1.12 7.68
N PHE A 79 -7.77 -0.93 7.62
CA PHE A 79 -6.77 -1.78 8.28
C PHE A 79 -6.77 -3.25 7.83
N ALA A 80 -7.29 -3.55 6.63
CA ALA A 80 -7.29 -4.89 6.05
C ALA A 80 -5.90 -5.54 6.12
N PRO A 81 -5.80 -6.87 6.35
CA PRO A 81 -4.58 -7.50 6.85
C PRO A 81 -3.43 -7.57 5.85
N ALA A 82 -3.68 -7.44 4.54
CA ALA A 82 -2.62 -7.40 3.53
C ALA A 82 -1.99 -6.00 3.48
N ILE A 83 -0.92 -5.80 4.26
CA ILE A 83 -0.21 -4.52 4.33
C ILE A 83 0.96 -4.48 3.34
N ARG A 84 1.11 -3.34 2.69
CA ARG A 84 2.09 -3.10 1.63
C ARG A 84 2.57 -1.65 1.62
N PRO A 85 3.70 -1.37 0.96
CA PRO A 85 3.98 -0.02 0.52
C PRO A 85 2.93 0.46 -0.49
N ALA A 86 2.53 1.73 -0.37
CA ALA A 86 1.57 2.36 -1.27
C ALA A 86 1.85 3.85 -1.43
N PHE A 87 1.09 4.47 -2.32
CA PHE A 87 1.10 5.90 -2.58
C PHE A 87 -0.33 6.41 -2.72
N ASN A 88 -0.50 7.71 -2.52
CA ASN A 88 -1.75 8.39 -2.85
C ASN A 88 -1.45 9.79 -3.39
N GLN A 89 -2.44 10.42 -4.03
CA GLN A 89 -2.30 11.74 -4.64
C GLN A 89 -2.41 12.88 -3.63
N SER A 90 -3.00 12.63 -2.45
CA SER A 90 -3.22 13.61 -1.40
C SER A 90 -2.01 13.80 -0.48
N ALA A 91 -0.98 12.95 -0.59
CA ALA A 91 0.25 13.09 0.18
C ALA A 91 0.97 14.42 -0.13
N SER A 92 1.40 15.12 0.91
CA SER A 92 2.15 16.38 0.77
C SER A 92 3.54 16.20 0.16
N ILE A 93 4.08 14.98 0.20
CA ILE A 93 5.36 14.61 -0.38
C ILE A 93 5.13 13.40 -1.28
N GLN A 94 5.40 13.58 -2.57
CA GLN A 94 5.30 12.54 -3.59
C GLN A 94 6.67 12.23 -4.17
N ASN A 95 6.77 11.05 -4.79
CA ASN A 95 7.93 10.68 -5.59
C ASN A 95 8.11 11.67 -6.74
N ARG A 96 9.31 12.23 -6.85
CA ARG A 96 9.58 13.30 -7.83
C ARG A 96 11.06 13.44 -8.11
N ARG A 97 11.40 14.01 -9.26
CA ARG A 97 12.76 14.32 -9.67
C ARG A 97 12.85 15.72 -10.24
N TYR A 98 13.90 16.43 -9.86
CA TYR A 98 14.38 17.59 -10.60
C TYR A 98 15.85 17.39 -10.90
N GLN A 99 16.26 17.62 -12.15
CA GLN A 99 17.65 17.46 -12.57
C GLN A 99 18.23 16.11 -12.13
N ASN A 100 19.31 16.14 -11.35
CA ASN A 100 20.01 14.98 -10.83
C ASN A 100 19.66 14.70 -9.37
N ARG A 101 18.45 15.09 -8.92
CA ARG A 101 17.99 14.86 -7.54
C ARG A 101 16.61 14.25 -7.50
N MET A 102 16.49 13.14 -6.78
CA MET A 102 15.23 12.43 -6.55
C MET A 102 14.74 12.65 -5.11
N THR A 103 13.42 12.71 -4.95
CA THR A 103 12.76 12.51 -3.66
C THR A 103 11.91 11.26 -3.77
N LEU A 104 12.10 10.31 -2.85
CA LEU A 104 11.34 9.06 -2.79
C LEU A 104 10.71 8.93 -1.41
N TYR A 105 9.40 8.64 -1.36
CA TYR A 105 8.66 8.52 -0.11
C TYR A 105 7.48 7.53 -0.16
N PRO A 106 7.75 6.23 -0.44
CA PRO A 106 6.73 5.20 -0.28
C PRO A 106 6.18 5.16 1.15
N GLN A 107 4.88 4.85 1.29
CA GLN A 107 4.22 4.74 2.59
C GLN A 107 4.13 3.25 2.99
N PRO A 108 5.01 2.78 3.88
CA PRO A 108 5.30 1.34 4.07
C PRO A 108 4.15 0.52 4.66
N TRP A 109 3.22 1.16 5.36
CA TRP A 109 2.24 0.49 6.20
C TRP A 109 0.81 0.68 5.70
N SER A 110 0.60 0.56 4.40
CA SER A 110 -0.68 0.88 3.78
C SER A 110 -1.52 -0.39 3.61
N PRO A 111 -2.76 -0.44 4.13
CA PRO A 111 -3.66 -1.54 3.83
C PRO A 111 -3.93 -1.62 2.33
N SER A 112 -4.07 -2.83 1.81
CA SER A 112 -4.52 -3.02 0.44
C SER A 112 -6.04 -2.86 0.33
N SER A 113 -6.50 -2.26 -0.77
CA SER A 113 -7.91 -2.11 -1.07
C SER A 113 -8.16 -1.99 -2.57
N PRO A 114 -9.22 -2.62 -3.10
CA PRO A 114 -9.68 -2.35 -4.47
C PRO A 114 -10.48 -1.04 -4.59
N GLU A 115 -10.90 -0.46 -3.47
CA GLU A 115 -11.81 0.68 -3.43
C GLU A 115 -11.10 2.02 -3.13
N LEU A 116 -10.10 2.01 -2.24
CA LEU A 116 -9.43 3.22 -1.77
C LEU A 116 -7.91 3.16 -1.94
N GLU A 117 -7.33 4.30 -2.33
CA GLU A 117 -5.88 4.50 -2.29
C GLU A 117 -5.46 4.93 -0.90
N TYR A 118 -5.04 3.96 -0.10
CA TYR A 118 -4.56 4.21 1.24
C TYR A 118 -3.08 4.56 1.26
N ILE A 119 -2.73 5.46 2.18
CA ILE A 119 -1.39 5.53 2.75
C ILE A 119 -1.49 5.24 4.24
N GLY A 120 -0.58 4.41 4.74
CA GLY A 120 -0.46 4.16 6.16
C GLY A 120 0.94 4.39 6.67
N ARG A 121 1.02 4.97 7.86
CA ARG A 121 2.28 5.29 8.52
C ARG A 121 2.18 5.06 10.01
N HIS A 122 3.25 4.55 10.58
CA HIS A 122 3.47 4.62 12.02
C HIS A 122 4.03 6.00 12.40
N ARG A 123 3.91 6.35 13.68
CA ARG A 123 4.66 7.47 14.25
C ARG A 123 6.15 7.30 13.95
N PHE A 124 6.82 8.38 13.58
CA PHE A 124 8.26 8.35 13.27
C PHE A 124 9.07 7.67 14.38
N GLY A 125 9.91 6.70 14.01
CA GLY A 125 10.77 5.95 14.93
C GLY A 125 10.07 4.87 15.76
N SER A 126 8.77 4.63 15.58
CA SER A 126 8.04 3.60 16.35
C SER A 126 8.01 2.21 15.71
N ALA A 127 8.31 2.12 14.42
CA ALA A 127 8.48 0.87 13.69
C ALA A 127 9.82 0.92 12.96
N PRO A 128 10.72 -0.08 13.11
CA PRO A 128 11.94 -0.16 12.31
C PRO A 128 11.60 -0.11 10.82
N THR A 129 12.26 0.79 10.08
CA THR A 129 12.03 1.01 8.65
C THR A 129 13.31 1.51 8.02
N SER A 130 13.72 0.91 6.90
CA SER A 130 14.87 1.33 6.12
C SER A 130 14.56 1.39 4.64
N ILE A 131 15.13 2.37 3.95
CA ILE A 131 15.01 2.54 2.50
C ILE A 131 16.40 2.79 1.90
N ALA A 132 16.69 2.15 0.78
CA ALA A 132 17.97 2.28 0.09
C ALA A 132 17.77 2.39 -1.43
N LEU A 133 18.42 3.37 -2.04
CA LEU A 133 18.40 3.60 -3.48
C LEU A 133 19.74 3.18 -4.09
N TYR A 134 19.67 2.38 -5.14
CA TYR A 134 20.81 1.86 -5.88
C TYR A 134 20.74 2.23 -7.36
N GLN A 135 21.90 2.27 -8.01
CA GLN A 135 22.04 2.18 -9.46
C GLN A 135 22.99 1.01 -9.77
N GLY A 136 22.45 -0.04 -10.40
CA GLY A 136 23.12 -1.34 -10.43
C GLY A 136 23.44 -1.81 -9.01
N ASP A 137 24.69 -2.22 -8.78
CA ASP A 137 25.18 -2.64 -7.46
C ASP A 137 25.66 -1.49 -6.57
N THR A 138 25.60 -0.24 -7.05
CA THR A 138 26.11 0.92 -6.32
C THR A 138 25.02 1.52 -5.43
N LEU A 139 25.23 1.52 -4.11
CA LEU A 139 24.38 2.24 -3.16
C LEU A 139 24.57 3.76 -3.35
N LEU A 140 23.50 4.46 -3.71
CA LEU A 140 23.50 5.92 -3.88
C LEU A 140 23.14 6.64 -2.58
N ASN A 141 22.12 6.15 -1.87
CA ASN A 141 21.68 6.72 -0.60
C ASN A 141 20.87 5.71 0.21
N GLU A 142 20.88 5.86 1.53
CA GLU A 142 20.16 5.02 2.48
C GLU A 142 19.62 5.86 3.62
N ASN A 143 18.44 5.51 4.11
CA ASN A 143 17.91 5.98 5.38
C ASN A 143 17.40 4.78 6.19
N THR A 144 18.01 4.54 7.35
CA THR A 144 17.72 3.40 8.24
C THR A 144 16.69 3.70 9.32
N ARG A 145 16.02 4.86 9.24
CA ARG A 145 15.07 5.33 10.28
C ARG A 145 13.66 5.59 9.75
N SER A 146 13.48 5.72 8.43
CA SER A 146 12.18 5.92 7.80
C SER A 146 12.24 5.59 6.32
N ALA A 147 11.07 5.49 5.69
CA ALA A 147 10.91 5.24 4.26
C ALA A 147 11.14 6.50 3.38
N TYR A 148 11.95 7.47 3.82
CA TYR A 148 12.09 8.77 3.16
C TYR A 148 13.53 9.05 2.69
N LEU A 149 13.68 9.33 1.40
CA LEU A 149 14.92 9.82 0.79
C LEU A 149 14.70 11.20 0.17
N PRO A 150 14.99 12.30 0.89
CA PRO A 150 14.90 13.66 0.36
C PRO A 150 16.09 14.00 -0.53
N TYR A 151 15.83 14.60 -1.70
CA TYR A 151 16.84 15.28 -2.52
C TYR A 151 18.11 14.45 -2.82
N THR A 152 17.98 13.13 -2.90
CA THR A 152 19.06 12.21 -3.19
C THR A 152 19.69 12.52 -4.53
N GLU A 153 20.99 12.78 -4.55
CA GLU A 153 21.75 12.96 -5.78
C GLU A 153 21.88 11.63 -6.54
N VAL A 154 21.64 11.67 -7.84
CA VAL A 154 21.67 10.52 -8.75
C VAL A 154 22.44 10.86 -10.02
N PRO A 155 23.07 9.89 -10.70
CA PRO A 155 23.80 10.17 -11.93
C PRO A 155 22.91 10.76 -13.04
N ALA A 156 23.53 11.55 -13.92
CA ALA A 156 22.84 12.16 -15.04
C ALA A 156 22.48 11.14 -16.13
N GLY A 157 21.39 11.38 -16.85
CA GLY A 157 20.92 10.58 -17.97
C GLY A 157 19.67 9.76 -17.64
N THR A 158 19.28 8.91 -18.60
CA THR A 158 18.20 7.93 -18.46
C THR A 158 18.80 6.62 -17.99
N LEU A 159 18.54 6.28 -16.73
CA LEU A 159 19.20 5.14 -16.07
C LEU A 159 18.16 4.30 -15.31
N PRO A 160 18.40 2.98 -15.17
CA PRO A 160 17.67 2.14 -14.26
C PRO A 160 18.15 2.35 -12.82
N TYR A 161 17.22 2.23 -11.88
CA TYR A 161 17.44 2.36 -10.45
C TYR A 161 16.70 1.24 -9.74
N ARG A 162 17.26 0.80 -8.61
CA ARG A 162 16.62 -0.14 -7.69
C ARG A 162 16.36 0.53 -6.36
N LEU A 163 15.12 0.54 -5.89
CA LEU A 163 14.74 1.01 -4.56
C LEU A 163 14.39 -0.20 -3.69
N VAL A 164 14.96 -0.29 -2.50
CA VAL A 164 14.66 -1.35 -1.53
C VAL A 164 14.05 -0.72 -0.29
N LEU A 165 12.93 -1.26 0.19
CA LEU A 165 12.24 -0.83 1.40
C LEU A 165 11.98 -2.03 2.30
N ASP A 166 12.48 -1.96 3.53
CA ASP A 166 12.17 -2.91 4.58
C ASP A 166 11.39 -2.19 5.70
N ALA A 167 10.36 -2.83 6.21
CA ALA A 167 9.65 -2.37 7.39
C ALA A 167 9.26 -3.55 8.29
N SER A 168 9.30 -3.35 9.61
CA SER A 168 8.82 -4.34 10.57
C SER A 168 8.13 -3.70 11.77
N ARG A 169 7.24 -4.45 12.41
CA ARG A 169 6.47 -4.04 13.60
C ARG A 169 6.28 -5.23 14.55
N PRO A 170 6.13 -5.01 15.87
CA PRO A 170 6.10 -6.09 16.86
C PRO A 170 4.91 -7.03 16.68
N ALA A 171 5.18 -8.35 16.59
CA ALA A 171 4.15 -9.36 16.38
C ALA A 171 3.13 -9.45 17.53
N GLU A 172 3.57 -9.19 18.77
CA GLU A 172 2.70 -9.18 19.95
C GLU A 172 1.60 -8.10 19.90
N GLU A 173 1.85 -6.99 19.20
CA GLU A 173 0.89 -5.90 19.05
C GLU A 173 0.05 -6.06 17.79
N TRP A 174 0.67 -6.51 16.69
CA TRP A 174 0.06 -6.41 15.36
C TRP A 174 -0.44 -7.72 14.76
N GLY A 175 0.06 -8.89 15.21
CA GLY A 175 -0.33 -10.23 14.75
C GLY A 175 -0.03 -10.56 13.29
N LEU A 176 -0.39 -9.69 12.35
CA LEU A 176 -0.31 -9.85 10.90
C LEU A 176 0.54 -8.76 10.26
N SER A 177 1.10 -9.06 9.07
CA SER A 177 2.02 -8.19 8.34
C SER A 177 3.07 -7.55 9.26
N THR A 178 3.77 -8.39 10.02
CA THR A 178 4.78 -7.96 10.99
C THR A 178 6.08 -7.55 10.31
N ARG A 179 6.28 -7.96 9.05
CA ARG A 179 7.40 -7.59 8.21
C ARG A 179 6.95 -7.42 6.76
N THR A 180 7.47 -6.39 6.10
CA THR A 180 7.37 -6.19 4.65
C THR A 180 8.76 -5.94 4.09
N HIS A 181 8.97 -6.43 2.88
CA HIS A 181 10.16 -6.19 2.07
C HIS A 181 9.67 -5.95 0.65
N THR A 182 10.12 -4.87 0.02
CA THR A 182 9.70 -4.51 -1.33
C THR A 182 10.88 -3.91 -2.07
N GLU A 183 11.12 -4.42 -3.27
CA GLU A 183 12.09 -3.87 -4.20
C GLU A 183 11.33 -3.26 -5.38
N TRP A 184 11.83 -2.16 -5.93
CA TRP A 184 11.34 -1.63 -7.20
C TRP A 184 12.51 -1.48 -8.14
N ASP A 185 12.36 -1.98 -9.35
CA ASP A 185 13.17 -1.55 -10.49
C ASP A 185 12.38 -0.48 -11.26
N PHE A 186 13.01 0.66 -11.51
CA PHE A 186 12.37 1.77 -12.23
C PHE A 186 13.38 2.55 -13.06
N ILE A 187 12.90 3.16 -14.15
CA ILE A 187 13.73 3.99 -15.02
C ILE A 187 13.41 5.46 -14.76
N SER A 188 14.45 6.28 -14.68
CA SER A 188 14.27 7.73 -14.55
C SER A 188 15.32 8.51 -15.33
N SER A 189 14.87 9.57 -15.99
CA SER A 189 15.70 10.48 -16.78
C SER A 189 16.03 11.76 -16.02
N THR A 190 17.24 12.28 -16.18
CA THR A 190 17.50 13.69 -15.89
C THR A 190 16.54 14.58 -16.67
N ASN A 191 16.05 15.64 -16.03
CA ASN A 191 15.17 16.65 -16.62
C ASN A 191 15.67 18.05 -16.30
N ASP A 192 15.09 19.07 -16.92
CA ASP A 192 15.41 20.48 -16.67
C ASP A 192 14.45 21.13 -15.66
N ALA A 193 13.74 20.33 -14.87
CA ALA A 193 12.74 20.83 -13.93
C ALA A 193 13.38 21.72 -12.84
N ASP A 194 12.66 22.77 -12.45
CA ASP A 194 13.06 23.67 -11.37
C ASP A 194 12.89 22.97 -10.00
N PRO A 195 13.77 23.21 -9.00
CA PRO A 195 13.61 22.64 -7.66
C PRO A 195 12.28 22.98 -6.97
N GLY A 196 11.64 24.11 -7.31
CA GLY A 196 10.32 24.52 -6.83
C GLY A 196 9.15 23.87 -7.57
N SER A 197 9.40 23.22 -8.71
CA SER A 197 8.39 22.49 -9.49
C SER A 197 8.97 21.20 -10.09
N PRO A 198 9.42 20.24 -9.26
CA PRO A 198 9.98 18.97 -9.72
C PRO A 198 8.93 18.13 -10.47
N GLU A 199 9.39 17.31 -11.42
CA GLU A 199 8.51 16.40 -12.16
C GLU A 199 8.13 15.16 -11.32
N PRO A 200 6.90 14.64 -11.44
CA PRO A 200 6.51 13.39 -10.80
C PRO A 200 7.39 12.21 -11.24
N LEU A 201 7.64 11.29 -10.31
CA LEU A 201 8.33 10.02 -10.57
C LEU A 201 7.37 8.88 -10.21
N THR A 202 7.14 7.97 -11.15
CA THR A 202 6.19 6.86 -10.99
C THR A 202 6.93 5.59 -10.58
N LEU A 203 6.49 4.96 -9.49
CA LEU A 203 6.81 3.56 -9.15
C LEU A 203 5.60 2.67 -9.39
N LEU A 204 5.81 1.36 -9.53
CA LEU A 204 4.71 0.40 -9.49
C LEU A 204 4.16 0.23 -8.06
N GLN A 205 2.94 -0.27 -7.97
CA GLN A 205 2.23 -0.63 -6.76
C GLN A 205 1.50 -1.95 -7.02
N LEU A 206 1.46 -2.84 -6.01
CA LEU A 206 0.69 -4.08 -6.06
C LEU A 206 -0.50 -3.96 -5.12
N ASP A 207 -1.73 -4.20 -5.58
CA ASP A 207 -2.88 -4.36 -4.69
C ASP A 207 -3.17 -5.85 -4.47
N TYR A 208 -3.35 -6.24 -3.21
CA TYR A 208 -3.78 -7.57 -2.77
C TYR A 208 -5.26 -7.53 -2.38
N GLU A 209 -6.02 -8.52 -2.80
CA GLU A 209 -7.42 -8.72 -2.43
C GLU A 209 -7.61 -10.13 -1.89
N LEU A 210 -8.07 -10.23 -0.63
CA LEU A 210 -8.27 -11.46 0.12
C LEU A 210 -9.42 -11.22 1.09
N GLU A 211 -10.50 -11.99 1.01
CA GLU A 211 -11.57 -11.89 2.02
C GLU A 211 -11.13 -12.56 3.31
N THR A 212 -11.19 -11.82 4.41
CA THR A 212 -10.95 -12.28 5.77
C THR A 212 -12.09 -11.86 6.67
N ASP A 213 -12.15 -12.40 7.87
CA ASP A 213 -12.94 -11.76 8.93
C ASP A 213 -12.28 -10.43 9.39
N LEU A 214 -12.90 -9.74 10.35
CA LEU A 214 -12.38 -8.46 10.86
C LEU A 214 -11.10 -8.60 11.71
N ARG A 215 -10.69 -9.82 12.08
CA ARG A 215 -9.40 -10.06 12.73
C ARG A 215 -8.29 -10.35 11.72
N GLY A 216 -8.66 -10.56 10.46
CA GLY A 216 -7.73 -10.95 9.40
C GLY A 216 -7.59 -12.46 9.26
N ASP A 217 -8.46 -13.23 9.91
CA ASP A 217 -8.42 -14.69 9.91
C ASP A 217 -9.19 -15.27 8.73
N VAL A 218 -8.76 -16.47 8.34
CA VAL A 218 -9.37 -17.32 7.30
C VAL A 218 -9.55 -18.73 7.84
N GLU A 219 -10.54 -19.46 7.33
CA GLU A 219 -10.89 -20.79 7.87
C GLU A 219 -9.82 -21.84 7.56
N ALA A 220 -9.22 -22.43 8.60
CA ALA A 220 -8.20 -23.47 8.46
C ALA A 220 -8.71 -24.69 7.67
N GLY A 221 -7.82 -25.32 6.90
CA GLY A 221 -8.11 -26.50 6.09
C GLY A 221 -8.98 -26.25 4.85
N THR A 222 -9.33 -24.98 4.57
CA THR A 222 -10.12 -24.60 3.41
C THR A 222 -9.26 -24.06 2.25
N ARG A 223 -9.93 -23.54 1.22
CA ARG A 223 -9.30 -22.86 0.09
C ARG A 223 -9.69 -21.39 0.15
N GLN A 224 -8.73 -20.52 -0.13
CA GLN A 224 -8.94 -19.09 -0.08
C GLN A 224 -8.47 -18.46 -1.39
N ASP A 225 -9.35 -17.71 -2.05
CA ASP A 225 -8.98 -16.96 -3.24
C ASP A 225 -8.26 -15.67 -2.86
N ILE A 226 -7.22 -15.36 -3.62
CA ILE A 226 -6.42 -14.14 -3.51
C ILE A 226 -6.27 -13.53 -4.90
N SER A 227 -6.29 -12.21 -4.98
CA SER A 227 -5.98 -11.50 -6.23
C SER A 227 -4.91 -10.46 -6.04
N ILE A 228 -4.10 -10.31 -7.09
CA ILE A 228 -2.99 -9.37 -7.19
C ILE A 228 -3.25 -8.47 -8.39
N THR A 229 -3.15 -7.16 -8.19
CA THR A 229 -3.35 -6.17 -9.24
C THR A 229 -2.16 -5.21 -9.27
N PRO A 230 -1.17 -5.42 -10.16
CA PRO A 230 -0.12 -4.47 -10.42
C PRO A 230 -0.61 -3.27 -11.23
N ARG A 231 -0.09 -2.10 -10.86
CA ARG A 231 -0.43 -0.83 -11.48
C ARG A 231 0.64 0.22 -11.21
N PRO A 232 0.73 1.29 -12.01
CA PRO A 232 1.45 2.48 -11.59
C PRO A 232 0.83 3.01 -10.29
N GLN A 233 1.65 3.64 -9.44
CA GLN A 233 1.16 4.40 -8.29
C GLN A 233 0.04 5.39 -8.72
N PRO A 234 -0.92 5.72 -7.85
CA PRO A 234 -2.02 6.63 -8.19
C PRO A 234 -1.55 7.96 -8.80
N GLY A 235 -2.17 8.35 -9.92
CA GLY A 235 -1.79 9.53 -10.72
C GLY A 235 -0.52 9.36 -11.56
N GLY A 236 0.17 8.23 -11.41
CA GLY A 236 1.37 7.87 -12.15
C GLY A 236 1.05 7.34 -13.55
N THR A 237 1.96 7.60 -14.48
CA THR A 237 1.93 7.08 -15.85
C THR A 237 3.35 6.72 -16.30
N GLY A 238 3.47 6.11 -17.49
CA GLY A 238 4.78 5.89 -18.12
C GLY A 238 5.53 4.64 -17.67
N THR A 239 4.91 3.73 -16.92
CA THR A 239 5.52 2.47 -16.49
C THR A 239 5.38 1.34 -17.51
N GLY A 240 4.80 1.59 -18.69
CA GLY A 240 4.56 0.55 -19.71
C GLY A 240 3.35 -0.33 -19.42
N THR A 241 3.30 -1.48 -20.11
CA THR A 241 2.26 -2.50 -20.00
C THR A 241 2.74 -3.62 -19.09
N ILE A 242 1.89 -4.10 -18.17
CA ILE A 242 2.20 -5.29 -17.34
C ILE A 242 2.35 -6.51 -18.24
N THR A 243 3.48 -7.21 -18.15
CA THR A 243 3.82 -8.39 -18.97
C THR A 243 3.89 -9.68 -18.17
N ALA A 244 4.21 -9.60 -16.87
CA ALA A 244 4.30 -10.75 -15.98
C ALA A 244 3.77 -10.38 -14.59
N VAL A 245 3.11 -11.34 -13.95
CA VAL A 245 2.66 -11.27 -12.56
C VAL A 245 2.87 -12.63 -11.93
N GLU A 246 3.51 -12.65 -10.78
CA GLU A 246 3.82 -13.86 -10.02
C GLU A 246 3.27 -13.76 -8.59
N LEU A 247 2.90 -14.90 -8.03
CA LEU A 247 2.49 -15.03 -6.64
C LEU A 247 3.05 -16.33 -6.08
N GLU A 248 3.65 -16.24 -4.91
CA GLU A 248 4.12 -17.39 -4.15
C GLU A 248 3.63 -17.30 -2.71
N VAL A 249 3.41 -18.47 -2.11
CA VAL A 249 2.96 -18.61 -0.72
C VAL A 249 3.99 -19.40 0.08
N SER A 250 4.15 -19.01 1.34
CA SER A 250 4.92 -19.72 2.34
C SER A 250 4.04 -20.05 3.55
N TYR A 251 4.23 -21.25 4.09
CA TYR A 251 3.56 -21.76 5.30
C TYR A 251 4.53 -21.96 6.46
N ASP A 252 5.76 -21.44 6.34
CA ASP A 252 6.88 -21.56 7.27
C ASP A 252 7.61 -20.21 7.44
N ASP A 253 6.82 -19.15 7.53
CA ASP A 253 7.25 -17.77 7.78
C ASP A 253 8.30 -17.24 6.77
N GLY A 254 8.14 -17.62 5.51
CA GLY A 254 8.98 -17.17 4.39
C GLY A 254 10.27 -17.97 4.19
N THR A 255 10.42 -19.12 4.86
CA THR A 255 11.61 -19.98 4.69
C THR A 255 11.58 -20.72 3.36
N THR A 256 10.42 -21.26 2.97
CA THR A 256 10.20 -21.91 1.68
C THR A 256 8.98 -21.32 0.98
N TRP A 257 9.04 -21.29 -0.36
CA TRP A 257 8.04 -20.62 -1.19
C TRP A 257 7.50 -21.57 -2.25
N GLN A 258 6.20 -21.51 -2.47
CA GLN A 258 5.48 -22.35 -3.43
C GLN A 258 4.76 -21.46 -4.44
N PRO A 259 4.94 -21.66 -5.75
CA PRO A 259 4.26 -20.87 -6.76
C PRO A 259 2.77 -21.16 -6.79
N ILE A 260 1.99 -20.09 -6.94
CA ILE A 260 0.54 -20.12 -7.15
C ILE A 260 0.27 -19.81 -8.61
N THR A 261 -0.43 -20.72 -9.29
CA THR A 261 -0.90 -20.47 -10.64
C THR A 261 -1.95 -19.36 -10.63
N LEU A 262 -1.67 -18.28 -11.35
CA LEU A 262 -2.57 -17.14 -11.49
C LEU A 262 -3.38 -17.23 -12.79
N THR A 263 -4.65 -16.87 -12.70
CA THR A 263 -5.54 -16.67 -13.85
C THR A 263 -5.69 -15.16 -14.09
N PRO A 264 -5.30 -14.63 -15.26
CA PRO A 264 -5.50 -13.23 -15.59
C PRO A 264 -6.98 -12.91 -15.79
N GLY A 265 -7.38 -11.73 -15.35
CA GLY A 265 -8.69 -11.13 -15.55
C GLY A 265 -8.58 -9.69 -16.04
N ASP A 266 -9.70 -8.96 -15.99
CA ASP A 266 -9.75 -7.58 -16.44
C ASP A 266 -8.93 -6.64 -15.55
N ASN A 267 -8.51 -5.50 -16.10
CA ASN A 267 -7.80 -4.42 -15.38
C ASN A 267 -6.53 -4.88 -14.65
N ASN A 268 -5.74 -5.77 -15.28
CA ASN A 268 -4.53 -6.38 -14.71
C ASN A 268 -4.78 -7.13 -13.39
N ARG A 269 -6.00 -7.57 -13.10
CA ARG A 269 -6.29 -8.37 -11.91
C ARG A 269 -5.94 -9.83 -12.18
N HIS A 270 -5.07 -10.42 -11.36
CA HIS A 270 -4.68 -11.83 -11.46
C HIS A 270 -5.16 -12.59 -10.23
N THR A 271 -5.88 -13.70 -10.41
CA THR A 271 -6.49 -14.47 -9.31
C THR A 271 -5.84 -15.83 -9.17
N GLY A 272 -5.51 -16.22 -7.94
CA GLY A 272 -5.07 -17.57 -7.58
C GLY A 272 -5.86 -18.09 -6.38
N THR A 273 -5.66 -19.36 -6.04
CA THR A 273 -6.27 -19.98 -4.86
C THR A 273 -5.20 -20.57 -3.97
N LEU A 274 -5.17 -20.14 -2.71
CA LEU A 274 -4.32 -20.65 -1.64
C LEU A 274 -4.96 -21.90 -1.01
N LYS A 275 -4.12 -22.85 -0.60
CA LYS A 275 -4.55 -24.02 0.19
C LYS A 275 -4.16 -23.79 1.64
N LEU A 276 -5.14 -23.52 2.49
CA LEU A 276 -4.86 -23.17 3.87
C LEU A 276 -4.43 -24.41 4.68
N PRO A 277 -3.46 -24.27 5.60
CA PRO A 277 -3.09 -25.34 6.52
C PRO A 277 -4.29 -25.82 7.33
N ALA A 278 -4.35 -27.13 7.61
CA ALA A 278 -5.39 -27.69 8.46
C ALA A 278 -5.17 -27.39 9.95
N GLN A 279 -3.95 -27.01 10.33
CA GLN A 279 -3.62 -26.59 11.69
C GLN A 279 -4.19 -25.18 11.91
N PRO A 280 -5.08 -24.97 12.89
CA PRO A 280 -5.54 -23.64 13.25
C PRO A 280 -4.40 -22.81 13.86
N ASP A 281 -4.60 -21.48 13.93
CA ASP A 281 -3.64 -20.53 14.50
C ASP A 281 -2.25 -20.56 13.82
N SER A 282 -2.22 -20.92 12.53
CA SER A 282 -1.02 -20.86 11.68
C SER A 282 -1.08 -19.65 10.75
N PHE A 283 0.07 -19.06 10.46
CA PHE A 283 0.17 -17.92 9.54
C PHE A 283 0.60 -18.35 8.15
N ILE A 284 0.23 -17.55 7.16
CA ILE A 284 0.72 -17.65 5.79
C ILE A 284 1.45 -16.36 5.44
N SER A 285 2.53 -16.50 4.67
CA SER A 285 3.24 -15.37 4.06
C SER A 285 3.04 -15.41 2.56
N VAL A 286 2.91 -14.24 1.93
CA VAL A 286 2.81 -14.09 0.48
C VAL A 286 3.93 -13.20 -0.03
N ARG A 287 4.43 -13.51 -1.21
CA ARG A 287 5.27 -12.62 -2.01
C ARG A 287 4.72 -12.60 -3.42
N ALA A 288 4.68 -11.42 -4.02
CA ALA A 288 4.23 -11.24 -5.39
C ALA A 288 5.22 -10.35 -6.12
N ALA A 289 5.27 -10.50 -7.44
CA ALA A 289 6.10 -9.69 -8.30
C ALA A 289 5.31 -9.30 -9.55
N ALA A 290 5.64 -8.16 -10.15
CA ALA A 290 5.13 -7.77 -11.45
C ALA A 290 6.18 -7.02 -12.27
N GLU A 291 6.16 -7.23 -13.58
CA GLU A 291 7.09 -6.61 -14.52
C GLU A 291 6.34 -5.94 -15.68
N THR A 292 6.99 -4.96 -16.31
CA THR A 292 6.48 -4.30 -17.51
C THR A 292 7.41 -4.41 -18.71
N ASP A 293 6.85 -4.15 -19.90
CA ASP A 293 7.57 -4.09 -21.17
C ASP A 293 8.61 -2.94 -21.27
N THR A 294 8.63 -2.02 -20.32
CA THR A 294 9.57 -0.90 -20.26
C THR A 294 10.62 -1.05 -19.15
N GLY A 295 10.70 -2.21 -18.49
CA GLY A 295 11.73 -2.49 -17.49
C GLY A 295 11.43 -1.91 -16.11
N PHE A 296 10.16 -1.65 -15.79
CA PHE A 296 9.71 -1.41 -14.43
C PHE A 296 9.32 -2.74 -13.78
N ALA A 297 9.67 -2.93 -12.52
CA ALA A 297 9.27 -4.09 -11.73
C ALA A 297 9.03 -3.73 -10.26
N ILE A 298 8.27 -4.58 -9.56
CA ILE A 298 8.02 -4.57 -8.11
C ILE A 298 7.88 -5.99 -7.59
#